data_AF-X1N334-F1
#
_entry.id   AF-X1N334-F1
#
_cell.length_a   1.000
_cell.length_b   1.000
_cell.length_c   1.000
_cell.angle_alpha   90.00
_cell.angle_beta   90.00
_cell.angle_gamma   90.00
#
_symmetry.space_group_name_H-M   'P 1'
#
loop_
_entity.id
_entity.type
_entity.pdbx_description
1 polymer ?
#
loop_
_entity_poly.entity_id
_entity_poly.type
_entity_poly.pdbx_seq_one_letter_code
_entity_poly.pdbx_strand_id
1 'polypeptide(L)'
;MYSLRKSVLNAILASSLKLILILNPALPTSHVYAQKKKVPYKKPTVTEIETSLFELVNKARIERSIPPLRLSKELCSLARKHSKDMASHEKLSHLSTSGKTYTERLLEEGFYFISHGENVASSDSFLAEFIHQKLMESTEHR
;
A
#
# COMPACT_ATOMS: atom_id res chain seq x y z
N MET A 1 -16.28 34.41 9.79
CA MET A 1 -15.33 34.39 10.91
C MET A 1 -15.94 33.55 12.04
N TYR A 2 -15.68 32.24 12.05
CA TYR A 2 -15.94 31.39 13.22
C TYR A 2 -14.89 30.28 13.23
N SER A 3 -13.92 30.45 14.11
CA SER A 3 -12.97 29.44 14.53
C SER A 3 -13.60 28.66 15.68
N LEU A 4 -13.48 27.33 15.68
CA LEU A 4 -13.29 26.54 16.90
C LEU A 4 -12.72 25.16 16.50
N ARG A 5 -11.55 24.86 17.07
CA ARG A 5 -10.74 23.66 16.85
C ARG A 5 -11.23 22.50 17.74
N LYS A 6 -11.10 21.28 17.16
CA LYS A 6 -10.79 19.96 17.76
C LYS A 6 -11.79 19.27 18.70
N SER A 7 -12.27 18.10 18.28
CA SER A 7 -12.15 16.76 18.95
C SER A 7 -13.03 15.74 18.20
N VAL A 8 -12.47 14.77 17.47
CA VAL A 8 -12.24 13.35 17.86
C VAL A 8 -13.52 12.51 18.07
N LEU A 9 -13.60 11.39 17.31
CA LEU A 9 -14.42 10.17 17.50
C LEU A 9 -15.95 10.21 17.26
N ASN A 10 -16.42 9.55 16.19
CA ASN A 10 -17.11 8.23 16.28
C ASN A 10 -17.66 7.76 14.91
N ALA A 11 -17.62 6.44 14.72
CA ALA A 11 -17.99 5.68 13.53
C ALA A 11 -19.50 5.38 13.44
N ILE A 12 -20.08 5.37 12.22
CA ILE A 12 -21.29 4.63 11.80
C ILE A 12 -21.16 4.38 10.26
N LEU A 13 -20.84 3.17 9.77
CA LEU A 13 -21.71 2.03 9.38
C LEU A 13 -22.63 2.28 8.16
N ALA A 14 -22.30 1.68 7.01
CA ALA A 14 -23.27 1.12 6.06
C ALA A 14 -22.58 0.12 5.12
N SER A 15 -22.91 -1.16 5.27
CA SER A 15 -22.64 -2.21 4.28
C SER A 15 -23.82 -2.27 3.30
N SER A 16 -23.54 -2.39 1.99
CA SER A 16 -24.57 -2.60 0.96
C SER A 16 -24.41 -3.96 0.27
N LEU A 17 -25.19 -4.92 0.76
CA LEU A 17 -26.06 -5.86 0.05
C LEU A 17 -25.69 -6.33 -1.39
N LYS A 18 -25.12 -7.54 -1.46
CA LYS A 18 -25.64 -8.78 -2.12
C LYS A 18 -26.42 -8.67 -3.45
N LEU A 19 -25.87 -9.27 -4.52
CA LEU A 19 -26.61 -9.80 -5.67
C LEU A 19 -26.39 -11.33 -5.73
N ILE A 20 -27.49 -12.09 -5.73
CA ILE A 20 -27.56 -13.57 -5.76
C ILE A 20 -27.93 -14.01 -7.19
N LEU A 21 -27.25 -15.04 -7.71
CA LEU A 21 -27.82 -16.14 -8.50
C LEU A 21 -26.72 -17.21 -8.58
N ILE A 22 -26.88 -18.43 -8.05
CA ILE A 22 -27.48 -19.59 -8.72
C ILE A 22 -27.85 -20.64 -7.64
N LEU A 23 -29.02 -21.25 -7.82
CA LEU A 23 -29.57 -22.36 -7.04
C LEU A 23 -28.72 -23.64 -7.18
N ASN A 24 -28.30 -24.23 -6.05
CA ASN A 24 -27.98 -25.65 -5.98
C ASN A 24 -28.33 -26.19 -4.58
N PRO A 25 -29.31 -27.11 -4.43
CA PRO A 25 -29.66 -27.66 -3.13
C PRO A 25 -28.84 -28.93 -2.82
N ALA A 26 -28.49 -29.07 -1.54
CA ALA A 26 -27.97 -30.25 -0.85
C ALA A 26 -26.44 -30.50 -0.87
N LEU A 27 -25.78 -30.05 0.21
CA LEU A 27 -24.74 -30.83 0.89
C LEU A 27 -24.92 -30.69 2.42
N PRO A 28 -24.61 -31.76 3.20
CA PRO A 28 -25.10 -31.93 4.56
C PRO A 28 -24.47 -30.94 5.56
N THR A 29 -25.33 -30.36 6.38
CA THR A 29 -24.99 -29.57 7.56
C THR A 29 -24.43 -30.45 8.66
N SER A 30 -23.11 -30.51 8.76
CA SER A 30 -22.34 -30.49 10.01
C SER A 30 -20.94 -30.98 9.71
N HIS A 31 -19.95 -30.09 9.80
CA HIS A 31 -18.64 -30.29 10.44
C HIS A 31 -17.75 -29.11 10.06
N VAL A 32 -17.31 -28.37 11.10
CA VAL A 32 -16.27 -27.34 11.07
C VAL A 32 -16.69 -25.96 10.53
N TYR A 33 -17.65 -25.30 11.22
CA TYR A 33 -17.44 -23.87 11.49
C TYR A 33 -16.28 -23.78 12.50
N ALA A 34 -15.05 -23.86 11.99
CA ALA A 34 -13.89 -23.47 12.77
C ALA A 34 -14.15 -22.03 13.21
N GLN A 35 -14.44 -21.87 14.51
CA GLN A 35 -14.44 -20.57 15.17
C GLN A 35 -13.06 -19.96 14.90
N LYS A 36 -12.94 -19.10 13.88
CA LYS A 36 -11.74 -18.29 13.69
C LYS A 36 -11.58 -17.50 14.98
N LYS A 37 -10.66 -17.94 15.85
CA LYS A 37 -10.23 -17.19 17.03
C LYS A 37 -10.01 -15.75 16.57
N LYS A 38 -10.65 -14.78 17.23
CA LYS A 38 -10.37 -13.36 17.01
C LYS A 38 -8.91 -13.13 17.41
N VAL A 39 -8.00 -13.26 16.45
CA VAL A 39 -6.60 -12.89 16.66
C VAL A 39 -6.61 -11.38 16.86
N PRO A 40 -6.05 -10.84 17.96
CA PRO A 40 -5.98 -9.40 18.13
C PRO A 40 -5.26 -8.79 16.93
N TYR A 41 -5.90 -7.82 16.29
CA TYR A 41 -5.34 -7.12 15.14
C TYR A 41 -4.11 -6.34 15.61
N LYS A 42 -2.91 -6.87 15.32
CA LYS A 42 -1.66 -6.16 15.48
C LYS A 42 -1.44 -5.30 14.24
N LYS A 43 -1.43 -3.98 14.40
CA LYS A 43 -1.05 -3.08 13.31
C LYS A 43 0.37 -3.44 12.84
N PRO A 44 0.58 -3.68 11.54
CA PRO A 44 1.90 -4.01 11.03
C PRO A 44 2.85 -2.81 11.17
N THR A 45 4.12 -3.12 11.37
CA THR A 45 5.21 -2.16 11.32
C THR A 45 5.46 -1.70 9.88
N VAL A 46 6.12 -0.56 9.73
CA VAL A 46 6.47 -0.03 8.40
C VAL A 46 7.31 -1.02 7.59
N THR A 47 8.29 -1.68 8.24
CA THR A 47 9.15 -2.67 7.58
C THR A 47 8.35 -3.90 7.13
N GLU A 48 7.37 -4.37 7.91
CA GLU A 48 6.49 -5.47 7.49
C GLU A 48 5.69 -5.09 6.23
N ILE A 49 5.11 -3.88 6.19
CA ILE A 49 4.38 -3.39 5.00
C ILE A 49 5.30 -3.27 3.78
N GLU A 50 6.48 -2.68 3.93
CA GLU A 50 7.48 -2.54 2.86
C GLU A 50 7.90 -3.90 2.29
N THR A 51 8.10 -4.89 3.16
CA THR A 51 8.50 -6.25 2.78
C THR A 51 7.38 -6.93 1.99
N SER A 52 6.14 -6.90 2.50
CA SER A 52 4.98 -7.48 1.80
C SER A 52 4.71 -6.81 0.46
N LEU A 53 4.85 -5.47 0.36
CA LEU A 53 4.72 -4.77 -0.92
C LEU A 53 5.79 -5.20 -1.92
N PHE A 54 7.04 -5.33 -1.48
CA PHE A 54 8.14 -5.81 -2.33
C PHE A 54 7.91 -7.24 -2.84
N GLU A 55 7.44 -8.13 -1.97
CA GLU A 55 7.09 -9.51 -2.34
C GLU A 55 5.97 -9.55 -3.39
N LEU A 56 4.92 -8.74 -3.22
CA LEU A 56 3.82 -8.63 -4.17
C LEU A 56 4.27 -8.08 -5.53
N VAL A 57 5.15 -7.07 -5.54
CA VAL A 57 5.76 -6.54 -6.78
C VAL A 57 6.53 -7.65 -7.50
N ASN A 58 7.38 -8.40 -6.79
CA ASN A 58 8.13 -9.49 -7.41
C ASN A 58 7.25 -10.63 -7.87
N LYS A 59 6.19 -10.96 -7.14
CA LYS A 59 5.17 -11.92 -7.59
C LYS A 59 4.54 -11.47 -8.92
N ALA A 60 4.09 -10.22 -9.01
CA ALA A 60 3.51 -9.66 -10.24
C ALA A 60 4.48 -9.66 -11.43
N ARG A 61 5.79 -9.47 -11.18
CA ARG A 61 6.85 -9.56 -12.20
C ARG A 61 7.04 -11.00 -12.68
N ILE A 62 7.13 -11.96 -11.76
CA ILE A 62 7.31 -13.38 -12.08
C ILE A 62 6.12 -13.92 -12.88
N GLU A 63 4.89 -13.55 -12.51
CA GLU A 63 3.66 -13.90 -13.25
C GLU A 63 3.66 -13.39 -14.71
N ARG A 64 4.46 -12.36 -15.00
CA ARG A 64 4.64 -11.76 -16.33
C ARG A 64 5.96 -12.17 -16.98
N SER A 65 6.67 -13.15 -16.43
CA SER A 65 8.00 -13.59 -16.89
C SER A 65 9.05 -12.46 -16.91
N ILE A 66 8.90 -11.46 -16.04
CA ILE A 66 9.86 -10.37 -15.86
C ILE A 66 10.80 -10.74 -14.69
N PRO A 67 12.14 -10.58 -14.81
CA PRO A 67 13.07 -10.90 -13.74
C PRO A 67 12.75 -10.18 -12.41
N PRO A 68 12.84 -10.84 -11.25
CA PRO A 68 12.55 -10.22 -9.97
C PRO A 68 13.58 -9.12 -9.63
N LEU A 69 13.15 -8.13 -8.87
CA LEU A 69 13.99 -7.08 -8.30
C LEU A 69 14.73 -7.60 -7.06
N ARG A 70 15.84 -6.94 -6.73
CA ARG A 70 16.54 -7.10 -5.45
C ARG A 70 16.24 -5.88 -4.56
N LEU A 71 16.01 -6.14 -3.28
CA LEU A 71 15.78 -5.07 -2.31
C LEU A 71 17.09 -4.34 -2.01
N SER A 72 17.07 -3.00 -2.02
CA SER A 72 18.18 -2.16 -1.56
C SER A 72 17.75 -1.41 -0.31
N LYS A 73 18.54 -1.53 0.76
CA LYS A 73 18.27 -0.86 2.04
C LYS A 73 18.38 0.65 1.91
N GLU A 74 19.29 1.10 1.06
CA GLU A 74 19.57 2.50 0.76
C GLU A 74 18.37 3.12 0.02
N LEU A 75 17.83 2.44 -1.00
CA LEU A 75 16.60 2.88 -1.68
C LEU A 75 15.39 2.86 -0.75
N CYS A 76 15.26 1.87 0.13
CA CYS A 76 14.19 1.87 1.15
C CYS A 76 14.31 3.08 2.08
N SER A 77 15.53 3.43 2.50
CA SER A 77 15.78 4.62 3.33
C SER A 77 15.36 5.90 2.60
N LEU A 78 15.75 6.05 1.33
CA LEU A 78 15.38 7.20 0.50
C LEU A 78 13.86 7.30 0.31
N ALA A 79 13.20 6.20 -0.05
CA ALA A 79 11.74 6.15 -0.19
C ALA A 79 11.03 6.50 1.11
N ARG A 80 11.52 6.01 2.26
CA ARG A 80 10.95 6.33 3.57
C ARG A 80 11.14 7.80 3.95
N LYS A 81 12.25 8.44 3.58
CA LYS A 81 12.44 9.89 3.75
C LYS A 81 11.39 10.66 2.94
N HIS A 82 11.18 10.30 1.67
CA HIS A 82 10.18 10.96 0.80
C HIS A 82 8.75 10.74 1.28
N SER A 83 8.39 9.52 1.69
CA SER A 83 7.07 9.23 2.27
C SER A 83 6.81 10.01 3.55
N LYS A 84 7.83 10.22 4.40
CA LYS A 84 7.72 11.08 5.59
C LYS A 84 7.53 12.55 5.23
N ASP A 85 8.26 13.05 4.23
CA ASP A 85 8.13 14.42 3.73
C ASP A 85 6.71 14.68 3.19
N MET A 86 6.18 13.77 2.36
CA MET A 86 4.80 13.83 1.87
C MET A 86 3.79 13.81 3.02
N ALA A 87 3.99 12.92 4.01
CA ALA A 87 3.08 12.79 5.14
C ALA A 87 3.09 14.01 6.06
N SER A 88 4.26 14.60 6.34
CA SER A 88 4.37 15.77 7.23
C SER A 88 3.79 17.05 6.62
N HIS A 89 3.60 17.07 5.30
CA HIS A 89 3.03 18.21 4.57
C HIS A 89 1.67 17.90 3.94
N GLU A 90 1.08 16.76 4.27
CA GLU A 90 -0.25 16.32 3.80
C GLU A 90 -0.40 16.41 2.26
N LYS A 91 0.66 16.06 1.52
CA LYS A 91 0.73 16.21 0.06
C LYS A 91 1.32 14.98 -0.61
N LEU A 92 0.52 14.30 -1.44
CA LEU A 92 0.99 13.26 -2.34
C LEU A 92 1.64 13.90 -3.58
N SER A 93 2.92 13.63 -3.81
CA SER A 93 3.70 14.31 -4.85
C SER A 93 4.98 13.54 -5.19
N HIS A 94 5.37 13.57 -6.48
CA HIS A 94 6.70 13.11 -6.90
C HIS A 94 7.82 14.10 -6.51
N LEU A 95 7.49 15.39 -6.42
CA LEU A 95 8.42 16.40 -5.91
C LEU A 95 8.46 16.37 -4.39
N SER A 96 9.65 16.52 -3.81
CA SER A 96 9.77 16.84 -2.38
C SER A 96 9.22 18.23 -2.10
N THR A 97 9.03 18.55 -0.84
CA THR A 97 8.60 19.90 -0.41
C THR A 97 9.62 20.99 -0.73
N SER A 98 10.90 20.64 -0.82
CA SER A 98 11.96 21.49 -1.36
C SER A 98 12.00 21.60 -2.89
N GLY A 99 11.08 20.93 -3.60
CA GLY A 99 10.98 20.96 -5.05
C GLY A 99 11.85 19.95 -5.79
N LYS A 100 12.58 19.08 -5.09
CA LYS A 100 13.47 18.09 -5.73
C LYS A 100 12.69 16.96 -6.36
N THR A 101 13.07 16.61 -7.57
CA THR A 101 12.61 15.43 -8.32
C THR A 101 13.15 14.14 -7.73
N TYR A 102 12.55 13.01 -8.10
CA TYR A 102 13.07 11.68 -7.73
C TYR A 102 14.50 11.46 -8.24
N THR A 103 14.82 11.93 -9.45
CA THR A 103 16.17 11.86 -10.03
C THR A 103 17.18 12.61 -9.18
N GLU A 104 16.88 13.85 -8.77
CA GLU A 104 17.77 14.64 -7.91
C GLU A 104 17.96 13.96 -6.55
N ARG A 105 16.87 13.43 -5.94
CA ARG A 105 16.95 12.68 -4.68
C ARG A 105 17.84 11.44 -4.79
N LEU A 106 17.82 10.72 -5.92
CA LEU A 106 18.70 9.58 -6.15
C LEU A 106 20.17 10.00 -6.29
N LEU A 107 20.44 11.05 -7.08
CA LEU A 107 21.80 11.53 -7.33
C LEU A 107 22.45 12.08 -6.05
N GLU A 108 21.69 12.78 -5.20
CA GLU A 108 22.15 13.29 -3.91
C GLU A 108 22.56 12.19 -2.92
N GLU A 109 21.92 11.02 -3.00
CA GLU A 109 22.27 9.84 -2.20
C GLU A 109 23.34 8.98 -2.90
N GLY A 110 23.88 9.43 -4.04
CA GLY A 110 25.00 8.78 -4.74
C GLY A 110 24.61 7.60 -5.63
N PHE A 111 23.34 7.47 -6.02
CA PHE A 111 22.91 6.41 -6.94
C PHE A 111 23.19 6.76 -8.39
N TYR A 112 23.69 5.76 -9.13
CA TYR A 112 23.81 5.80 -10.59
C TYR A 112 22.91 4.72 -11.19
N PHE A 113 22.19 5.06 -12.25
CA PHE A 113 21.17 4.21 -12.85
C PHE A 113 21.08 4.44 -14.35
N ILE A 114 20.63 3.41 -15.07
CA ILE A 114 20.33 3.49 -16.51
C ILE A 114 18.86 3.87 -16.72
N SER A 115 17.99 3.44 -15.81
CA SER A 115 16.57 3.75 -15.78
C SER A 115 16.09 3.71 -14.33
N HIS A 116 15.05 4.49 -14.04
CA HIS A 116 14.45 4.58 -12.72
C HIS A 116 12.97 4.95 -12.83
N GLY A 117 12.20 4.62 -11.80
CA GLY A 117 10.78 4.94 -11.70
C GLY A 117 10.35 5.05 -10.24
N GLU A 118 9.30 5.84 -9.99
CA GLU A 118 8.75 6.04 -8.66
C GLU A 118 7.23 5.88 -8.72
N ASN A 119 6.70 4.99 -7.88
CA ASN A 119 5.27 4.94 -7.59
C ASN A 119 5.05 5.53 -6.19
N VAL A 120 4.10 6.46 -6.06
CA VAL A 120 3.67 7.02 -4.78
C VAL A 120 2.19 6.76 -4.56
N ALA A 121 1.80 6.42 -3.34
CA ALA A 121 0.41 6.20 -2.98
C ALA A 121 0.14 6.65 -1.55
N SER A 122 -1.07 7.14 -1.32
CA SER A 122 -1.65 7.33 0.00
C SER A 122 -2.74 6.28 0.25
N SER A 123 -2.84 5.75 1.46
CA SER A 123 -3.86 4.76 1.82
C SER A 123 -4.28 4.88 3.27
N ASP A 124 -5.57 4.67 3.53
CA ASP A 124 -6.12 4.53 4.89
C ASP A 124 -5.99 3.08 5.43
N SER A 125 -5.51 2.15 4.61
CA SER A 125 -5.31 0.75 4.94
C SER A 125 -3.82 0.43 5.09
N PHE A 126 -3.48 -0.48 6.01
CA PHE A 126 -2.13 -1.04 6.14
C PHE A 126 -1.96 -2.36 5.38
N LEU A 127 -2.97 -2.80 4.62
CA LEU A 127 -2.92 -4.05 3.86
C LEU A 127 -2.11 -3.85 2.58
N ALA A 128 -0.97 -4.53 2.49
CA ALA A 128 -0.06 -4.43 1.33
C ALA A 128 -0.75 -4.90 0.04
N GLU A 129 -1.59 -5.94 0.10
CA GLU A 129 -2.37 -6.45 -1.03
C GLU A 129 -3.31 -5.39 -1.59
N PHE A 130 -3.98 -4.65 -0.71
CA PHE A 130 -4.89 -3.58 -1.12
C PHE A 130 -4.13 -2.44 -1.81
N ILE A 131 -3.02 -1.98 -1.23
CA ILE A 131 -2.18 -0.92 -1.80
C ILE A 131 -1.61 -1.36 -3.15
N HIS A 132 -1.05 -2.57 -3.22
CA HIS A 132 -0.49 -3.12 -4.45
C HIS A 132 -1.54 -3.26 -5.55
N GLN A 133 -2.72 -3.80 -5.22
CA GLN A 133 -3.82 -3.92 -6.18
C GLN A 133 -4.22 -2.55 -6.75
N LYS A 134 -4.31 -1.51 -5.91
CA LYS A 134 -4.65 -0.16 -6.35
C LYS A 134 -3.61 0.44 -7.31
N LEU A 135 -2.33 0.16 -7.09
CA LEU A 135 -1.27 0.53 -8.03
C LEU A 135 -1.42 -0.23 -9.36
N MET A 136 -1.66 -1.55 -9.32
CA MET A 136 -1.80 -2.36 -10.54
C MET A 136 -3.05 -2.02 -11.37
N GLU A 137 -4.12 -1.54 -10.73
CA GLU A 137 -5.33 -1.03 -11.39
C GLU A 137 -5.09 0.29 -12.14
N SER A 138 -4.02 1.02 -11.83
CA SER A 138 -3.64 2.25 -12.51
C SER A 138 -2.62 2.00 -13.62
N THR A 139 -2.97 2.31 -14.87
CA THR A 139 -2.09 2.07 -16.03
C THR A 139 -0.74 2.78 -15.93
N GLU A 140 -0.69 4.01 -15.39
CA GLU A 140 0.57 4.74 -15.23
C GLU A 140 1.50 4.12 -14.18
N HIS A 141 0.95 3.39 -13.19
CA HIS A 141 1.74 2.79 -12.10
C HIS A 141 2.11 1.31 -12.33
N ARG A 142 1.43 0.63 -13.26
CA ARG A 142 1.56 -0.81 -13.53
C ARG A 142 2.68 -1.11 -14.52
#